data_AF-A0A2W5SG28-F1
#
_entry.id   AF-A0A2W5SG28-F1
#
_cell.length_a   1.000
_cell.length_b   1.000
_cell.length_c   1.000
_cell.angle_alpha   90.00
_cell.angle_beta   90.00
_cell.angle_gamma   90.00
#
_symmetry.space_group_name_H-M   'P 1'
#
loop_
_entity.id
_entity.type
_entity.pdbx_description
1 polymer ?
#
loop_
_entity_poly.entity_id
_entity_poly.type
_entity_poly.pdbx_seq_one_letter_code
_entity_poly.pdbx_strand_id
1 'polypeptide(L)' 'HACDPALIRRDVPLADLGLDSLALMEFIFSVEDAFHLRLPEDKLDPREAGITLGDLCDAIDARLAEEQAADAAHPAAAHA' A
#
# COMPACT_ATOMS: atom_id res chain seq x y z
N HIS A 1 14.24 9.74 7.25
CA HIS A 1 14.22 10.99 6.48
C HIS A 1 12.89 11.69 6.73
N ALA A 2 12.87 12.99 7.02
CA ALA A 2 11.62 13.74 7.15
C ALA A 2 11.15 14.14 5.74
N CYS A 3 10.04 13.57 5.27
CA CYS A 3 9.39 13.98 4.02
C CYS A 3 8.69 15.32 4.25
N ASP A 4 8.75 16.22 3.25
CA ASP A 4 8.08 17.52 3.34
C ASP A 4 6.56 17.32 3.28
N PRO A 5 5.78 17.75 4.30
CA PRO A 5 4.34 17.45 4.36
C PRO A 5 3.56 18.08 3.21
N ALA A 6 4.09 19.13 2.57
CA ALA A 6 3.46 19.75 1.40
C ALA A 6 3.46 18.83 0.16
N LEU A 7 4.36 17.84 0.10
CA LEU A 7 4.47 16.89 -1.00
C LEU A 7 3.59 15.65 -0.82
N ILE A 8 3.02 15.44 0.36
CA ILE A 8 2.13 14.29 0.63
C ILE A 8 0.77 14.53 -0.04
N ARG A 9 0.67 14.19 -1.33
CA ARG A 9 -0.53 14.34 -2.16
C ARG A 9 -0.69 13.11 -3.04
N ARG A 10 -1.94 12.75 -3.35
CA ARG A 10 -2.24 11.55 -4.17
C ARG A 10 -1.60 11.59 -5.56
N ASP A 11 -1.46 12.76 -6.15
CA ASP A 11 -0.93 12.94 -7.51
C ASP A 11 0.61 12.89 -7.57
N VAL A 12 1.28 12.83 -6.41
CA VAL A 12 2.74 12.92 -6.33
C VAL A 12 3.36 11.53 -6.52
N PRO A 13 4.31 11.36 -7.46
CA PRO A 13 5.08 10.14 -7.61
C PRO A 13 5.87 9.82 -6.34
N LEU A 14 5.95 8.54 -5.96
CA LEU A 14 6.71 8.11 -4.79
C LEU A 14 8.21 8.47 -4.91
N ALA A 15 8.76 8.45 -6.12
CA ALA A 15 10.12 8.91 -6.40
C ALA A 15 10.33 10.41 -6.09
N ASP A 16 9.31 11.24 -6.27
CA ASP A 16 9.37 12.69 -6.01
C ASP A 16 9.31 13.02 -4.51
N LEU A 17 8.80 12.08 -3.69
CA LEU A 17 8.88 12.14 -2.23
C LEU A 17 10.30 11.88 -1.68
N GLY A 18 11.27 11.61 -2.57
CA GLY A 18 12.63 11.25 -2.22
C GLY A 18 12.78 9.77 -1.83
N LEU A 19 11.88 8.90 -2.30
CA LEU A 19 12.01 7.46 -2.14
C LEU A 19 12.84 6.92 -3.31
N ASP A 20 14.12 6.64 -3.05
CA ASP A 20 14.97 5.86 -3.95
C ASP A 20 14.44 4.42 -4.09
N SER A 21 14.91 3.66 -5.09
CA SER A 21 14.44 2.29 -5.36
C SER A 21 14.52 1.33 -4.16
N LEU A 22 15.58 1.44 -3.35
CA LEU A 22 15.72 0.65 -2.10
C LEU A 22 14.74 1.14 -1.02
N ALA A 23 14.63 2.45 -0.83
CA ALA A 23 13.73 3.03 0.16
C ALA A 23 12.26 2.75 -0.19
N LEU A 24 11.91 2.76 -1.48
CA LEU A 24 10.60 2.40 -1.97
C LEU A 24 10.29 0.92 -1.69
N MET A 25 11.26 0.02 -1.91
CA MET A 25 11.11 -1.40 -1.56
C MET A 25 10.90 -1.61 -0.05
N GLU A 26 11.69 -0.94 0.79
CA GLU A 26 11.50 -0.98 2.26
C GLU A 26 10.16 -0.38 2.69
N PHE A 27 9.72 0.69 2.02
CA PHE A 27 8.46 1.34 2.29
C PHE A 27 7.26 0.45 1.95
N ILE A 28 7.25 -0.17 0.76
CA ILE A 28 6.22 -1.14 0.36
C ILE A 28 6.18 -2.29 1.38
N PHE A 29 7.32 -2.85 1.74
CA PHE A 29 7.39 -3.93 2.73
C PHE A 29 6.86 -3.50 4.11
N SER A 30 7.20 -2.29 4.55
CA SER A 30 6.72 -1.74 5.82
C SER A 30 5.21 -1.52 5.82
N VAL A 31 4.65 -1.10 4.67
CA VAL A 31 3.19 -0.95 4.49
C VAL A 31 2.51 -2.33 4.51
N GLU A 32 3.02 -3.29 3.76
CA GLU A 32 2.50 -4.67 3.77
C GLU A 32 2.49 -5.28 5.17
N ASP A 33 3.57 -5.11 5.93
CA ASP A 33 3.69 -5.59 7.31
C ASP A 33 2.72 -4.85 8.25
N ALA A 34 2.65 -3.52 8.18
CA ALA A 34 1.79 -2.72 9.05
C ALA A 34 0.29 -3.01 8.85
N PHE A 35 -0.12 -3.33 7.63
CA PHE A 35 -1.51 -3.66 7.30
C PHE A 35 -1.75 -5.18 7.19
N HIS A 36 -0.74 -6.01 7.43
CA HIS A 36 -0.78 -7.47 7.30
C HIS A 36 -1.33 -7.97 5.95
N LEU A 37 -1.10 -7.24 4.87
CA LEU A 37 -1.62 -7.53 3.53
C LEU A 37 -0.51 -7.70 2.50
N ARG A 38 -0.87 -8.22 1.32
CA ARG A 38 0.03 -8.28 0.16
C ARG A 38 -0.42 -7.38 -0.96
N LEU A 39 0.45 -6.43 -1.31
CA LEU A 39 0.23 -5.51 -2.41
C LEU A 39 0.58 -6.20 -3.73
N PRO A 40 -0.21 -5.98 -4.81
CA PRO A 40 0.07 -6.59 -6.09
C PRO A 40 1.30 -5.97 -6.75
N GLU A 41 2.36 -6.78 -6.94
CA GLU A 41 3.62 -6.36 -7.57
C GLU A 41 3.41 -5.78 -8.99
N ASP A 42 2.42 -6.28 -9.73
CA ASP A 42 2.06 -5.80 -11.08
C ASP A 42 1.63 -4.32 -11.10
N LYS A 43 1.06 -3.80 -10.00
CA LYS A 43 0.62 -2.41 -9.89
C LYS A 43 1.62 -1.52 -9.15
N LEU A 44 2.50 -2.11 -8.37
CA LEU A 44 3.37 -1.41 -7.42
C LEU A 44 4.82 -1.90 -7.58
N ASP A 45 5.31 -1.98 -8.82
CA ASP A 45 6.69 -2.35 -9.09
C ASP A 45 7.63 -1.20 -8.69
N PRO A 46 8.54 -1.40 -7.71
CA PRO A 46 9.46 -0.34 -7.26
C PRO A 46 10.44 0.13 -8.34
N ARG A 47 10.52 -0.55 -9.50
CA ARG A 47 11.32 -0.15 -10.67
C ARG A 47 10.52 0.77 -11.60
N GLU A 48 9.20 0.81 -11.50
CA GLU A 48 8.34 1.73 -12.24
C GLU A 48 8.29 3.08 -11.52
N ALA A 49 8.92 4.10 -12.11
CA ALA A 49 9.01 5.45 -11.52
C ALA A 49 7.68 6.24 -11.55
N GLY A 50 6.61 5.67 -12.13
CA GLY A 50 5.32 6.34 -12.33
C GLY A 50 4.32 6.16 -11.19
N ILE A 51 4.64 5.35 -10.17
CA ILE A 51 3.70 5.04 -9.10
C ILE A 51 3.50 6.25 -8.21
N THR A 52 2.25 6.67 -8.06
CA THR A 52 1.87 7.78 -7.18
C THR A 52 1.49 7.29 -5.79
N LEU A 53 1.51 8.20 -4.83
CA LEU A 53 0.98 7.93 -3.49
C LEU A 53 -0.51 7.54 -3.54
N GLY A 54 -1.26 8.10 -4.50
CA GLY A 54 -2.65 7.74 -4.76
C GLY A 54 -2.80 6.28 -5.14
N ASP A 55 -2.02 5.80 -6.11
CA ASP A 55 -2.07 4.40 -6.57
C ASP A 55 -1.79 3.42 -5.42
N LEU A 56 -0.84 3.75 -4.56
CA LEU A 56 -0.55 2.95 -3.37
C LEU A 56 -1.74 2.94 -2.39
N CYS A 57 -2.34 4.10 -2.10
CA CYS A 57 -3.53 4.18 -1.26
C CYS A 57 -4.69 3.37 -1.85
N ASP A 58 -4.97 3.50 -3.14
CA ASP A 58 -6.04 2.77 -3.81
C ASP A 58 -5.81 1.24 -3.78
N ALA A 59 -4.55 0.79 -3.90
CA ALA A 59 -4.21 -0.62 -3.77
C ALA A 59 -4.44 -1.15 -2.34
N ILE A 60 -4.06 -0.37 -1.31
CA ILE A 60 -4.30 -0.72 0.10
C ILE A 60 -5.81 -0.76 0.39
N ASP A 61 -6.55 0.26 -0.01
CA ASP A 61 -7.99 0.37 0.20
C ASP A 61 -8.73 -0.80 -0.46
N ALA A 62 -8.34 -1.18 -1.68
CA ALA A 62 -8.90 -2.35 -2.35
C ALA A 62 -8.65 -3.65 -1.57
N ARG A 63 -7.43 -3.86 -1.07
CA ARG A 63 -7.09 -5.05 -0.28
C ARG A 63 -7.83 -5.12 1.05
N LEU A 64 -7.91 -3.99 1.76
CA LEU A 64 -8.66 -3.91 3.01
C LEU A 64 -10.15 -4.19 2.78
N ALA A 65 -10.73 -3.70 1.68
CA ALA A 65 -12.11 -3.99 1.33
C ALA A 65 -12.33 -5.48 1.01
N GLU A 66 -11.40 -6.13 0.31
CA GLU A 66 -11.44 -7.57 0.02
C GLU A 66 -11.34 -8.41 1.31
N GLU A 67 -10.42 -8.08 2.22
CA GLU A 67 -10.28 -8.76 3.51
C GLU A 67 -11.53 -8.59 4.38
N GLN A 68 -12.09 -7.38 4.44
CA GLN A 68 -13.33 -7.12 5.17
C GLN A 68 -14.52 -7.87 4.57
N ALA A 69 -14.59 -7.99 3.23
CA ALA A 69 -15.62 -8.78 2.57
C ALA A 69 -15.45 -10.29 2.86
N ALA A 70 -14.21 -10.78 2.92
CA ALA A 70 -13.90 -12.17 3.25
C ALA A 70 -14.20 -12.50 4.72
N ASP A 71 -13.91 -11.58 5.65
CA ASP A 71 -14.25 -11.67 7.07
C ASP A 71 -15.77 -11.62 7.29
N ALA A 72 -16.46 -10.67 6.65
CA ALA A 72 -17.92 -10.58 6.71
C ALA A 72 -18.63 -11.80 6.10
N ALA A 73 -17.99 -12.50 5.15
CA ALA A 73 -18.47 -13.75 4.57
C ALA A 73 -18.15 -15.00 5.40
N HIS A 74 -17.42 -14.87 6.53
CA HIS A 74 -17.22 -15.91 7.54
C HIS A 74 -18.15 -15.70 8.76
N PRO A 75 -19.47 -15.96 8.66
CA PRO A 75 -20.30 -16.00 9.85
C PRO A 75 -19.98 -17.27 10.64
N ALA A 76 -19.36 -17.10 11.81
CA ALA A 76 -19.48 -17.96 12.98
C ALA A 76 -19.63 -19.47 12.73
N ALA A 77 -18.54 -20.16 12.39
CA ALA A 77 -18.44 -21.60 12.63
C ALA A 77 -17.79 -21.84 14.01
N ALA A 78 -18.63 -22.32 14.94
CA ALA A 78 -18.26 -23.06 16.15
C ALA A 78 -17.68 -22.28 17.35
N HIS A 79 -18.57 -21.78 18.19
CA HIS A 79 -18.46 -22.03 19.64
C HIS A 79 -19.81 -22.60 20.12
N ALA A 80 -19.90 -23.92 20.13
CA ALA A 80 -20.92 -24.73 20.79
C ALA A 80 -20.23 -25.58 21.86
#